data_AF-A0A8S3IS91-F1
#
_entry.id   AF-A0A8S3IS91-F1
#
_cell.length_a   1.000
_cell.length_b   1.000
_cell.length_c   1.000
_cell.angle_alpha   90.00
_cell.angle_beta   90.00
_cell.angle_gamma   90.00
#
_symmetry.space_group_name_H-M   'P 1'
#
loop_
_entity.id
_entity.type
_entity.pdbx_description
1 polymer ?
#
loop_
_entity_poly.entity_id
_entity_poly.type
_entity_poly.pdbx_seq_one_letter_code
_entity_poly.pdbx_strand_id
1 'polypeptide(L)'
;MNKNDIDSQLILRYIWTSASHINVEQIFKIARPNDDKHLFQQNLENHYLLWHGTNICNLISILTRGLLVGPLCATATGSLFGKGIYTADAFAKSLGYCSGVRQNNNERCFMLLCEVALGNSQEVGSHNVDLNQPLDLKIHQSRKANGRKIPDPQYTVTRKYGVQMPLGQLINCTDPKHNYHTCEYNEYIVFDESQIALRYLVQFR
;
A
#
# COMPACT_ATOMS: atom_id res chain seq x y z
N MET A 1 -3.77 -18.10 8.72
CA MET A 1 -3.99 -17.60 10.10
C MET A 1 -5.34 -18.09 10.59
N ASN A 2 -5.57 -18.18 11.90
CA ASN A 2 -6.89 -18.53 12.43
C ASN A 2 -7.88 -17.40 12.11
N LYS A 3 -9.10 -17.71 11.68
CA LYS A 3 -10.15 -16.72 11.40
C LYS A 3 -10.46 -15.86 12.63
N ASN A 4 -10.41 -16.44 13.82
CA ASN A 4 -10.73 -15.76 15.07
C ASN A 4 -9.57 -14.93 15.64
N ASP A 5 -8.41 -14.95 14.98
CA ASP A 5 -7.28 -14.10 15.35
C ASP A 5 -7.62 -12.62 15.12
N ILE A 6 -7.18 -11.75 16.04
CA ILE A 6 -7.48 -10.31 15.98
C ILE A 6 -6.96 -9.69 14.68
N ASP A 7 -5.77 -10.09 14.21
CA ASP A 7 -5.19 -9.55 12.99
C ASP A 7 -6.01 -9.98 11.78
N SER A 8 -6.45 -11.25 11.74
CA SER A 8 -7.35 -11.74 10.69
C SER A 8 -8.62 -10.90 10.62
N GLN A 9 -9.25 -10.59 11.76
CA GLN A 9 -10.48 -9.79 11.80
C GLN A 9 -10.26 -8.35 11.35
N LEU A 10 -9.15 -7.71 11.76
CA LEU A 10 -8.81 -6.36 11.32
C LEU A 10 -8.52 -6.31 9.82
N ILE A 11 -7.79 -7.31 9.28
CA ILE A 11 -7.51 -7.42 7.84
C ILE A 11 -8.80 -7.63 7.05
N LEU A 12 -9.69 -8.52 7.50
CA LEU A 12 -10.99 -8.74 6.86
C LEU A 12 -11.84 -7.47 6.86
N ARG A 13 -11.86 -6.72 7.97
CA ARG A 13 -12.54 -5.43 8.04
C ARG A 13 -11.93 -4.42 7.06
N TYR A 14 -10.60 -4.36 6.97
CA TYR A 14 -9.90 -3.45 6.06
C TYR A 14 -10.20 -3.72 4.58
N ILE A 15 -10.32 -5.01 4.21
CA ILE A 15 -10.74 -5.41 2.88
C ILE A 15 -12.20 -4.99 2.65
N TRP A 16 -13.08 -5.31 3.61
CA TRP A 16 -14.51 -5.04 3.50
C TRP A 16 -14.85 -3.55 3.36
N THR A 17 -14.09 -2.65 4.00
CA THR A 17 -14.36 -1.20 3.98
C THR A 17 -14.16 -0.56 2.61
N SER A 18 -13.41 -1.20 1.72
CA SER A 18 -13.20 -0.72 0.35
C SER A 18 -13.66 -1.70 -0.73
N ALA A 19 -13.83 -2.99 -0.42
CA ALA A 19 -14.26 -4.01 -1.37
C ALA A 19 -15.10 -5.12 -0.68
N SER A 20 -16.32 -4.78 -0.27
CA SER A 20 -17.22 -5.66 0.49
C SER A 20 -17.68 -6.94 -0.25
N HIS A 21 -17.54 -6.99 -1.56
CA HIS A 21 -17.96 -8.12 -2.41
C HIS A 21 -16.88 -9.20 -2.57
N ILE A 22 -15.66 -8.94 -2.09
CA ILE A 22 -14.52 -9.85 -2.27
C ILE A 22 -14.60 -11.03 -1.31
N ASN A 23 -14.42 -12.24 -1.85
CA ASN A 23 -14.41 -13.45 -1.04
C ASN A 23 -12.98 -13.83 -0.65
N VAL A 24 -12.60 -13.54 0.59
CA VAL A 24 -11.28 -13.90 1.13
C VAL A 24 -11.24 -15.39 1.48
N GLU A 25 -10.36 -16.14 0.82
CA GLU A 25 -10.19 -17.57 1.08
C GLU A 25 -9.20 -17.81 2.22
N GLN A 26 -8.03 -17.14 2.18
CA GLN A 26 -6.96 -17.36 3.16
C GLN A 26 -6.12 -16.10 3.41
N ILE A 27 -5.59 -15.98 4.63
CA ILE A 27 -4.61 -14.96 5.01
C ILE A 27 -3.38 -15.67 5.58
N PHE A 28 -2.24 -15.42 4.97
CA PHE A 28 -0.94 -15.94 5.39
C PHE A 28 -0.15 -14.82 6.06
N LYS A 29 0.50 -15.14 7.18
CA LYS A 29 1.48 -14.25 7.80
C LYS A 29 2.82 -14.45 7.10
N ILE A 30 3.48 -13.36 6.74
CA ILE A 30 4.81 -13.36 6.14
C ILE A 30 5.80 -12.88 7.19
N ALA A 31 6.95 -13.55 7.27
CA ALA A 31 8.09 -13.15 8.06
C ALA A 31 9.34 -13.41 7.24
N ARG A 32 9.82 -12.38 6.54
CA ARG A 32 11.06 -12.48 5.75
C ARG A 32 12.27 -12.16 6.62
N PRO A 33 13.43 -12.81 6.36
CA PRO A 33 14.67 -12.41 6.99
C PRO A 33 14.98 -10.94 6.70
N ASN A 34 15.48 -10.23 7.70
CA ASN A 34 15.91 -8.82 7.62
C ASN A 34 14.82 -7.75 7.47
N ASP A 35 13.57 -8.06 7.12
CA ASP A 35 12.50 -7.05 7.00
C ASP A 35 12.38 -6.18 8.27
N ASP A 36 12.35 -6.80 9.46
CA ASP A 36 12.31 -6.09 10.74
C ASP A 36 13.57 -5.27 11.01
N LYS A 37 14.73 -5.82 10.63
CA LYS A 37 16.02 -5.15 10.81
C LYS A 37 16.12 -3.91 9.93
N HIS A 38 15.67 -4.02 8.68
CA HIS A 38 15.65 -2.92 7.70
C HIS A 38 14.73 -1.80 8.16
N LEU A 39 13.49 -2.11 8.57
CA LEU A 39 12.57 -1.12 9.11
C LEU A 39 13.12 -0.43 10.36
N PHE A 40 13.72 -1.19 11.27
CA PHE A 40 14.33 -0.63 12.47
C PHE A 40 15.51 0.30 12.15
N GLN A 41 16.36 -0.07 11.18
CA GLN A 41 17.52 0.72 10.77
C GLN A 41 17.14 2.02 10.06
N GLN A 42 16.00 2.06 9.37
CA GLN A 42 15.47 3.29 8.78
C GLN A 42 15.17 4.35 9.83
N ASN A 43 14.76 3.95 11.03
CA ASN A 43 14.46 4.86 12.15
C ASN A 43 13.50 6.00 11.73
N LEU A 44 12.51 5.65 10.92
CA LEU A 44 11.47 6.57 10.46
C LEU A 44 10.22 6.41 11.32
N GLU A 45 9.47 7.49 11.46
CA GLU A 45 8.14 7.46 12.06
C GLU A 45 7.08 7.17 10.98
N ASN A 46 5.80 7.30 11.33
CA ASN A 46 4.69 7.25 10.39
C ASN A 46 4.59 5.91 9.63
N HIS A 47 4.47 4.82 10.38
CA HIS A 47 4.33 3.47 9.83
C HIS A 47 2.87 3.18 9.50
N TYR A 48 2.59 2.67 8.31
CA TYR A 48 1.25 2.22 7.89
C TYR A 48 1.25 0.78 7.40
N LEU A 49 0.12 0.08 7.58
CA LEU A 49 -0.20 -1.13 6.83
C LEU A 49 -0.94 -0.79 5.54
N LEU A 50 -0.27 -0.99 4.40
CA LEU A 50 -0.74 -0.58 3.07
C LEU A 50 -0.76 -1.75 2.10
N TRP A 51 -1.70 -1.68 1.16
CA TRP A 51 -1.96 -2.71 0.17
C TRP A 51 -1.05 -2.58 -1.05
N HIS A 52 -0.46 -3.70 -1.48
CA HIS A 52 0.26 -3.81 -2.74
C HIS A 52 -0.35 -4.93 -3.60
N GLY A 53 -0.98 -4.53 -4.69
CA GLY A 53 -1.52 -5.44 -5.70
C GLY A 53 -0.44 -5.81 -6.70
N THR A 54 -0.37 -7.09 -7.09
CA THR A 54 0.63 -7.56 -8.04
C THR A 54 0.13 -8.74 -8.85
N ASN A 55 0.75 -8.96 -10.00
CA ASN A 55 0.50 -10.14 -10.81
C ASN A 55 0.99 -11.40 -10.07
N ILE A 56 0.21 -12.49 -10.11
CA ILE A 56 0.60 -13.78 -9.50
C ILE A 56 1.98 -14.27 -9.96
N CYS A 57 2.37 -14.00 -11.21
CA CYS A 57 3.68 -14.35 -11.75
C CYS A 57 4.84 -13.67 -11.00
N ASN A 58 4.60 -12.53 -10.36
CA ASN A 58 5.61 -11.78 -9.61
C ASN A 58 5.71 -12.26 -8.15
N LEU A 59 4.74 -13.02 -7.65
CA LEU A 59 4.59 -13.28 -6.23
C LEU A 59 5.80 -14.00 -5.63
N ILE A 60 6.29 -15.06 -6.29
CA ILE A 60 7.47 -15.81 -5.81
C ILE A 60 8.72 -14.90 -5.76
N SER A 61 8.90 -14.05 -6.77
CA SER A 61 10.00 -13.08 -6.78
C SER A 61 9.90 -12.09 -5.63
N ILE A 62 8.70 -11.60 -5.33
CA ILE A 62 8.48 -10.63 -4.25
C ILE A 62 8.67 -11.29 -2.88
N LEU A 63 8.17 -12.51 -2.69
CA LEU A 63 8.33 -13.23 -1.41
C LEU A 63 9.81 -13.56 -1.13
N THR A 64 10.60 -13.83 -2.17
CA THR A 64 12.03 -14.12 -2.03
C THR A 64 12.86 -12.85 -1.86
N ARG A 65 12.77 -11.91 -2.80
CA ARG A 65 13.66 -10.73 -2.88
C ARG A 65 13.09 -9.48 -2.25
N GLY A 66 11.78 -9.42 -2.04
CA GLY A 66 11.09 -8.24 -1.55
C GLY A 66 10.51 -7.43 -2.71
N LEU A 67 9.88 -6.31 -2.35
CA LEU A 67 9.49 -5.31 -3.34
C LEU A 67 10.72 -4.50 -3.70
N LEU A 68 11.04 -4.45 -5.00
CA LEU A 68 12.22 -3.79 -5.51
C LEU A 68 11.85 -2.50 -6.24
N VAL A 69 12.70 -1.49 -6.14
CA VAL A 69 12.57 -0.31 -6.98
C VAL A 69 13.04 -0.68 -8.38
N GLY A 70 12.17 -0.49 -9.37
CA GLY A 70 12.50 -0.83 -10.75
C GLY A 70 13.75 -0.10 -11.26
N PRO A 71 14.56 -0.71 -12.14
CA PRO A 71 15.80 -0.12 -12.60
C PRO A 71 15.60 1.23 -13.30
N LEU A 72 16.59 2.11 -13.20
CA LEU A 72 16.57 3.48 -13.75
C LEU A 72 16.36 3.51 -15.28
N CYS A 73 16.67 2.42 -15.99
CA CYS A 73 16.50 2.31 -17.44
C CYS A 73 15.13 1.75 -17.88
N ALA A 74 14.32 1.20 -16.95
CA ALA A 74 13.01 0.65 -17.31
C ALA A 74 11.97 1.78 -17.48
N THR A 75 11.20 1.74 -18.57
CA THR A 75 10.03 2.60 -18.76
C THR A 75 8.90 2.06 -17.88
N ALA A 76 8.68 2.69 -16.73
CA ALA A 76 7.61 2.30 -15.84
C ALA A 76 6.29 2.94 -16.32
N THR A 77 5.57 2.25 -17.19
CA THR A 77 4.16 2.60 -17.46
C THR A 77 3.38 2.51 -16.14
N GLY A 78 2.69 3.60 -15.76
CA GLY A 78 1.90 3.65 -14.51
C GLY A 78 2.64 4.21 -13.27
N SER A 79 3.86 4.72 -13.40
CA SER A 79 4.55 5.43 -12.32
C SER A 79 4.29 6.94 -12.36
N LEU A 80 3.06 7.34 -12.00
CA LEU A 80 2.64 8.75 -12.04
C LEU A 80 3.49 9.66 -11.15
N PHE A 81 4.03 9.14 -10.03
CA PHE A 81 4.73 9.93 -9.00
C PHE A 81 6.22 9.57 -8.86
N GLY A 82 6.82 9.05 -9.93
CA GLY A 82 8.23 8.66 -9.98
C GLY A 82 8.46 7.16 -9.76
N LYS A 83 9.71 6.74 -9.91
CA LYS A 83 10.11 5.33 -9.77
C LYS A 83 10.27 4.97 -8.30
N GLY A 84 9.30 4.25 -7.77
CA GLY A 84 9.30 3.79 -6.38
C GLY A 84 8.38 2.60 -6.21
N ILE A 85 8.20 2.17 -4.97
CA ILE A 85 7.27 1.11 -4.61
C ILE A 85 5.93 1.74 -4.24
N TYR A 86 4.88 1.37 -4.96
CA TYR A 86 3.54 1.93 -4.81
C TYR A 86 2.70 1.04 -3.90
N THR A 87 2.04 1.67 -2.93
CA THR A 87 1.09 1.03 -2.02
C THR A 87 -0.13 1.93 -1.84
N ALA A 88 -1.23 1.39 -1.34
CA ALA A 88 -2.48 2.14 -1.17
C ALA A 88 -3.14 1.84 0.19
N ASP A 89 -3.92 2.78 0.69
CA ASP A 89 -4.73 2.60 1.91
C ASP A 89 -6.13 2.04 1.62
N ALA A 90 -6.42 1.71 0.36
CA ALA A 90 -7.67 1.10 -0.05
C ALA A 90 -7.39 -0.20 -0.83
N PHE A 91 -7.98 -1.31 -0.39
CA PHE A 91 -7.88 -2.60 -1.08
C PHE A 91 -8.38 -2.48 -2.53
N ALA A 92 -9.46 -1.71 -2.74
CA ALA A 92 -10.04 -1.45 -4.06
C ALA A 92 -9.08 -0.81 -5.08
N LYS A 93 -8.13 0.02 -4.63
CA LYS A 93 -7.12 0.62 -5.52
C LYS A 93 -6.14 -0.44 -6.01
N SER A 94 -5.67 -1.29 -5.11
CA SER A 94 -4.68 -2.33 -5.41
C SER A 94 -5.29 -3.51 -6.20
N LEU A 95 -6.60 -3.74 -6.12
CA LEU A 95 -7.31 -4.78 -6.88
C LEU A 95 -7.04 -4.72 -8.39
N GLY A 96 -6.96 -3.52 -8.97
CA GLY A 96 -6.73 -3.33 -10.40
C GLY A 96 -5.39 -3.87 -10.93
N TYR A 97 -4.46 -4.17 -10.02
CA TYR A 97 -3.11 -4.68 -10.32
C TYR A 97 -2.97 -6.19 -10.07
N CYS A 98 -3.98 -6.84 -9.48
CA CYS A 98 -4.00 -8.29 -9.29
C CYS A 98 -4.44 -9.00 -10.58
N SER A 99 -3.71 -10.05 -10.97
CA SER A 99 -4.14 -10.95 -12.04
C SER A 99 -5.45 -11.65 -11.68
N GLY A 100 -6.37 -11.82 -12.63
CA GLY A 100 -7.62 -12.56 -12.45
C GLY A 100 -8.87 -11.69 -12.37
N VAL A 101 -8.80 -10.49 -11.76
CA VAL A 101 -9.97 -9.60 -11.59
C VAL A 101 -10.56 -9.14 -12.94
N ARG A 102 -9.73 -8.99 -13.97
CA ARG A 102 -10.17 -8.54 -15.31
C ARG A 102 -10.60 -9.68 -16.25
N GLN A 103 -10.34 -10.94 -15.92
CA GLN A 103 -10.48 -12.06 -16.86
C GLN A 103 -11.72 -12.93 -16.62
N ASN A 104 -12.60 -12.60 -15.66
CA ASN A 104 -13.85 -13.35 -15.37
C ASN A 104 -13.67 -14.87 -15.15
N ASN A 105 -12.45 -15.34 -14.84
CA ASN A 105 -12.13 -16.77 -14.81
C ASN A 105 -12.22 -17.43 -13.43
N ASN A 106 -12.81 -16.78 -12.43
CA ASN A 106 -12.90 -17.31 -11.06
C ASN A 106 -11.51 -17.69 -10.48
N GLU A 107 -10.46 -17.02 -10.99
CA GLU A 107 -9.06 -17.29 -10.64
C GLU A 107 -8.72 -16.72 -9.26
N ARG A 108 -7.83 -17.42 -8.56
CA ARG A 108 -7.35 -16.96 -7.27
C ARG A 108 -6.42 -15.77 -7.45
N CYS A 109 -6.80 -14.68 -6.80
CA CYS A 109 -6.02 -13.46 -6.75
C CYS A 109 -5.24 -13.41 -5.44
N PHE A 110 -4.11 -12.69 -5.48
CA PHE A 110 -3.24 -12.50 -4.33
C PHE A 110 -2.93 -11.02 -4.15
N MET A 111 -2.95 -10.55 -2.90
CA MET A 111 -2.58 -9.18 -2.55
C MET A 111 -1.72 -9.16 -1.29
N LEU A 112 -0.70 -8.32 -1.30
CA LEU A 112 0.20 -8.13 -0.17
C LEU A 112 -0.32 -7.00 0.72
N LEU A 113 -0.20 -7.20 2.02
CA LEU A 113 -0.35 -6.15 3.02
C LEU A 113 1.02 -5.94 3.68
N CYS A 114 1.57 -4.75 3.47
CA CYS A 114 2.93 -4.39 3.80
C CYS A 114 2.95 -3.36 4.91
N GLU A 115 3.89 -3.47 5.84
CA GLU A 115 4.24 -2.38 6.74
C GLU A 115 5.20 -1.44 6.00
N VAL A 116 4.86 -0.16 5.95
CA VAL A 116 5.59 0.86 5.20
C VAL A 116 5.96 2.01 6.14
N ALA A 117 7.25 2.28 6.28
CA ALA A 117 7.79 3.39 7.06
C ALA A 117 7.83 4.65 6.18
N LEU A 118 6.81 5.50 6.28
CA LEU A 118 6.65 6.63 5.38
C LEU A 118 7.53 7.83 5.75
N GLY A 119 7.88 7.99 7.03
CA GLY A 119 8.55 9.18 7.52
C GLY A 119 7.75 10.45 7.21
N ASN A 120 8.46 11.52 6.86
CA ASN A 120 7.83 12.75 6.39
C ASN A 120 7.46 12.61 4.90
N SER A 121 6.16 12.56 4.59
CA SER A 121 5.68 12.40 3.21
C SER A 121 5.52 13.75 2.51
N GLN A 122 6.04 13.88 1.29
CA GLN A 122 5.66 14.97 0.39
C GLN A 122 4.27 14.68 -0.17
N GLU A 123 3.30 15.53 0.15
CA GLU A 123 1.98 15.43 -0.46
C GLU A 123 2.01 15.89 -1.92
N VAL A 124 1.44 15.07 -2.80
CA VAL A 124 1.30 15.32 -4.23
C VAL A 124 -0.16 15.14 -4.64
N GLY A 125 -0.63 15.84 -5.67
CA GLY A 125 -2.02 15.70 -6.14
C GLY A 125 -2.59 16.95 -6.79
N SER A 126 -2.19 18.14 -6.36
CA SER A 126 -2.77 19.40 -6.84
C SER A 126 -1.69 20.38 -7.31
N HIS A 127 -1.39 20.42 -8.61
CA HIS A 127 -0.62 21.47 -9.34
C HIS A 127 0.71 22.03 -8.76
N ASN A 128 1.20 21.56 -7.61
CA ASN A 128 2.22 22.25 -6.81
C ASN A 128 3.55 21.50 -6.74
N VAL A 129 3.62 20.28 -7.26
CA VAL A 129 4.85 19.48 -7.23
C VAL A 129 5.25 19.14 -8.65
N ASP A 130 6.36 19.73 -9.10
CA ASP A 130 7.02 19.34 -10.33
C ASP A 130 7.65 17.95 -10.14
N LEU A 131 6.98 16.93 -10.67
CA LEU A 131 7.44 15.55 -10.57
C LEU A 131 8.70 15.26 -11.40
N ASN A 132 9.13 16.21 -12.25
CA ASN A 132 10.42 16.15 -12.91
C ASN A 132 11.58 16.48 -11.96
N GLN A 133 11.30 17.16 -10.84
CA GLN A 133 12.30 17.38 -9.81
C GLN A 133 12.42 16.14 -8.91
N PRO A 134 13.65 15.70 -8.61
CA PRO A 134 13.88 14.61 -7.68
C PRO A 134 13.38 15.01 -6.28
N LEU A 135 12.84 14.04 -5.56
CA LEU A 135 12.46 14.23 -4.17
C LEU A 135 13.72 14.44 -3.32
N ASP A 136 13.76 15.49 -2.50
CA ASP A 136 14.80 15.62 -1.48
C ASP A 136 14.52 14.63 -0.34
N LEU A 137 15.17 13.46 -0.43
CA LEU A 137 15.04 12.35 0.51
C LEU A 137 15.49 12.71 1.94
N LYS A 138 16.24 13.80 2.13
CA LYS A 138 16.60 14.28 3.48
C LYS A 138 15.42 14.96 4.17
N ILE A 139 14.54 15.57 3.39
CA ILE A 139 13.36 16.28 3.92
C ILE A 139 12.14 15.36 3.89
N HIS A 140 11.92 14.66 2.78
CA HIS A 140 10.76 13.81 2.56
C HIS A 140 11.18 12.40 2.13
N GLN A 141 10.84 11.39 2.93
CA GLN A 141 11.25 9.99 2.68
C GLN A 141 10.23 9.21 1.85
N SER A 142 9.08 9.82 1.56
CA SER A 142 8.03 9.23 0.74
C SER A 142 7.21 10.31 0.03
N ARG A 143 6.39 9.90 -0.94
CA ARG A 143 5.30 10.71 -1.50
C ARG A 143 3.97 10.12 -1.09
N LYS A 144 3.01 11.01 -0.81
CA LYS A 144 1.60 10.65 -0.63
C LYS A 144 0.79 11.36 -1.70
N ALA A 145 0.25 10.60 -2.65
CA ALA A 145 -0.70 11.11 -3.61
C ALA A 145 -2.10 11.11 -3.01
N ASN A 146 -2.74 12.27 -2.95
CA ASN A 146 -4.06 12.41 -2.35
C ASN A 146 -5.17 12.08 -3.35
N GLY A 147 -5.98 11.07 -3.03
CA GLY A 147 -7.10 10.62 -3.84
C GLY A 147 -8.43 11.24 -3.47
N ARG A 148 -9.42 11.10 -4.36
CA ARG A 148 -10.81 11.54 -4.13
C ARG A 148 -11.47 10.79 -2.99
N LYS A 149 -11.18 9.50 -2.87
CA LYS A 149 -11.74 8.60 -1.85
C LYS A 149 -10.63 8.19 -0.90
N ILE A 150 -10.87 8.43 0.38
CA ILE A 150 -9.95 8.09 1.47
C ILE A 150 -10.69 7.23 2.50
N PRO A 151 -10.03 6.29 3.18
CA PRO A 151 -10.61 5.69 4.37
C PRO A 151 -10.90 6.77 5.41
N ASP A 152 -12.06 6.71 6.06
CA ASP A 152 -12.39 7.64 7.15
C ASP A 152 -11.32 7.57 8.25
N PRO A 153 -10.55 8.67 8.48
CA PRO A 153 -9.45 8.68 9.42
C PRO A 153 -9.87 8.37 10.87
N GLN A 154 -11.13 8.63 11.24
CA GLN A 154 -11.64 8.40 12.60
C GLN A 154 -11.60 6.92 13.02
N TYR A 155 -11.60 6.02 12.05
CA TYR A 155 -11.56 4.57 12.28
C TYR A 155 -10.17 3.98 12.04
N THR A 156 -9.13 4.82 11.95
CA THR A 156 -7.74 4.35 11.88
C THR A 156 -7.35 3.78 13.23
N VAL A 157 -6.86 2.55 13.24
CA VAL A 157 -6.38 1.89 14.46
C VAL A 157 -4.86 1.88 14.50
N THR A 158 -4.30 2.11 15.68
CA THR A 158 -2.86 1.97 15.91
C THR A 158 -2.59 0.58 16.47
N ARG A 159 -1.74 -0.18 15.77
CA ARG A 159 -1.31 -1.52 16.17
C ARG A 159 -0.05 -1.44 17.03
N LYS A 160 0.52 -2.61 17.33
CA LYS A 160 1.81 -2.71 18.05
C LYS A 160 2.87 -1.85 17.36
N TYR A 161 3.74 -1.25 18.15
CA TYR A 161 4.84 -0.40 17.68
C TYR A 161 4.42 0.82 16.86
N GLY A 162 3.16 1.27 17.00
CA GLY A 162 2.71 2.52 16.39
C GLY A 162 2.21 2.40 14.94
N VAL A 163 2.17 1.19 14.37
CA VAL A 163 1.77 0.99 12.97
C VAL A 163 0.28 1.28 12.76
N GLN A 164 -0.05 2.22 11.88
CA GLN A 164 -1.42 2.65 11.60
C GLN A 164 -2.09 1.75 10.56
N MET A 165 -3.38 1.46 10.77
CA MET A 165 -4.19 0.65 9.87
C MET A 165 -5.53 1.37 9.62
N PRO A 166 -5.77 1.92 8.42
CA PRO A 166 -6.93 2.75 8.15
C PRO A 166 -8.18 1.91 7.87
N LEU A 167 -8.94 1.58 8.92
CA LEU A 167 -10.12 0.70 8.85
C LEU A 167 -11.45 1.42 8.57
N GLY A 168 -11.38 2.69 8.16
CA GLY A 168 -12.55 3.49 7.81
C GLY A 168 -13.18 3.04 6.50
N GLN A 169 -14.50 3.21 6.38
CA GLN A 169 -15.16 3.17 5.08
C GLN A 169 -14.64 4.30 4.19
N LEU A 170 -14.67 4.07 2.88
CA LEU A 170 -14.27 5.08 1.93
C LEU A 170 -15.26 6.25 1.94
N ILE A 171 -14.74 7.44 2.24
CA ILE A 171 -15.45 8.71 2.15
C ILE A 171 -14.80 9.57 1.07
N ASN A 172 -15.55 10.51 0.52
CA ASN A 172 -14.96 11.53 -0.34
C ASN A 172 -14.08 12.45 0.51
N CYS A 173 -12.88 12.73 0.05
CA CYS A 173 -12.02 13.73 0.64
C CYS A 173 -12.68 15.11 0.50
N THR A 174 -12.85 15.80 1.63
CA THR A 174 -13.45 17.14 1.69
C THR A 174 -12.42 18.21 2.02
N ASP A 175 -11.14 17.84 2.17
CA ASP A 175 -10.09 18.81 2.46
C ASP A 175 -9.88 19.72 1.23
N PRO A 176 -10.09 21.04 1.38
CA PRO A 176 -9.94 21.99 0.29
C PRO A 176 -8.55 21.99 -0.35
N LYS A 177 -7.50 21.59 0.41
CA LYS A 177 -6.13 21.46 -0.09
C LYS A 177 -5.97 20.31 -1.07
N HIS A 178 -6.88 19.35 -1.05
CA HIS A 178 -6.87 18.17 -1.91
C HIS A 178 -7.87 18.26 -3.06
N ASN A 179 -8.58 19.38 -3.24
CA ASN A 179 -9.65 19.57 -4.24
C ASN A 179 -9.30 19.20 -5.70
N TYR A 180 -8.02 19.19 -6.06
CA TYR A 180 -7.56 18.72 -7.36
C TYR A 180 -7.02 17.31 -7.20
N HIS A 181 -7.87 16.32 -7.38
CA HIS A 181 -7.48 14.92 -7.26
C HIS A 181 -7.14 14.33 -8.63
N THR A 182 -5.88 13.95 -8.81
CA THR A 182 -5.40 13.18 -9.97
C THR A 182 -5.71 11.69 -9.84
N CYS A 183 -5.83 11.19 -8.61
CA CYS A 183 -6.11 9.79 -8.31
C CYS A 183 -7.49 9.60 -7.65
N GLU A 184 -8.10 8.44 -7.88
CA GLU A 184 -9.36 8.08 -7.22
C GLU A 184 -9.15 7.71 -5.74
N TYR A 185 -8.00 7.12 -5.40
CA TYR A 185 -7.62 6.67 -4.06
C TYR A 185 -6.24 7.19 -3.70
N ASN A 186 -5.91 7.23 -2.40
CA ASN A 186 -4.55 7.59 -1.99
C ASN A 186 -3.53 6.55 -2.47
N GLU A 187 -2.35 7.03 -2.82
CA GLU A 187 -1.19 6.20 -3.12
C GLU A 187 0.00 6.69 -2.31
N TYR A 188 0.76 5.74 -1.77
CA TYR A 188 1.95 6.00 -0.97
C TYR A 188 3.14 5.37 -1.68
N ILE A 189 4.16 6.19 -1.91
CA ILE A 189 5.32 5.83 -2.72
C ILE A 189 6.56 6.01 -1.87
N VAL A 190 7.32 4.93 -1.71
CA VAL A 190 8.66 4.96 -1.11
C VAL A 190 9.72 4.68 -2.17
N PHE A 191 10.92 5.17 -1.94
CA PHE A 191 12.03 5.12 -2.89
C PHE A 191 13.20 4.25 -2.40
N ASP A 192 13.12 3.75 -1.16
CA ASP A 192 14.05 2.80 -0.57
C ASP A 192 13.29 1.51 -0.20
N GLU A 193 13.81 0.37 -0.65
CA GLU A 193 13.25 -0.97 -0.44
C GLU A 193 13.23 -1.35 1.05
N SER A 194 14.14 -0.80 1.84
CA SER A 194 14.24 -1.05 3.28
C SER A 194 13.17 -0.33 4.11
N GLN A 195 12.39 0.57 3.51
CA GLN A 195 11.20 1.19 4.13
C GLN A 195 9.97 0.26 4.12
N ILE A 196 10.06 -0.95 3.54
CA ILE A 196 8.92 -1.87 3.43
C ILE A 196 9.25 -3.25 4.03
N ALA A 197 8.31 -3.76 4.83
CA ALA A 197 8.26 -5.16 5.23
C ALA A 197 6.98 -5.85 4.77
N LEU A 198 7.11 -7.09 4.28
CA LEU A 198 5.95 -7.89 3.93
C LEU A 198 5.38 -8.54 5.20
N ARG A 199 4.11 -8.26 5.54
CA ARG A 199 3.49 -8.76 6.76
C ARG A 199 2.43 -9.82 6.52
N TYR A 200 1.61 -9.64 5.48
CA TYR A 200 0.55 -10.59 5.16
C TYR A 200 0.36 -10.76 3.67
N LEU A 201 -0.09 -11.95 3.28
CA LEU A 201 -0.55 -12.29 1.94
C LEU A 201 -2.01 -12.72 2.03
N VAL A 202 -2.86 -12.06 1.27
CA VAL A 202 -4.29 -12.35 1.20
C VAL A 202 -4.57 -13.05 -0.11
N GLN A 203 -5.20 -14.22 -0.03
CA GLN A 203 -5.74 -14.97 -1.16
C GLN A 203 -7.26 -14.77 -1.20
N PHE A 204 -7.78 -14.39 -2.36
CA PHE A 204 -9.19 -14.06 -2.55
C PHE A 204 -9.70 -14.38 -3.96
N ARG A 205 -11.01 -14.28 -4.13
CA ARG A 205 -11.75 -14.37 -5.39
C ARG A 205 -12.71 -13.20 -5.53
#